data_AF-A0A6B2LFY2-F1
#
_entry.id   AF-A0A6B2LFY2-F1
#
_cell.length_a   1.000
_cell.length_b   1.000
_cell.length_c   1.000
_cell.angle_alpha   90.00
_cell.angle_beta   90.00
_cell.angle_gamma   90.00
#
_symmetry.space_group_name_H-M   'P 1'
#
loop_
_entity.id
_entity.type
_entity.pdbx_description
1 polymer ?
#
loop_
_entity_poly.entity_id
_entity_poly.type
_entity_poly.pdbx_seq_one_letter_code
_entity_poly.pdbx_strand_id
1 'polypeptide(L)'
;MATALENTVKAYPNLSDIVKLELFEASSPERCTEIWTEYHKTKYCVNAVATKVVYQQLRALLEIFPVFVLPILKQGGSEFFATFYKDNAISFIRLEEWKKLKTNATSALTVMHYTELMESKEIVFMRGEIDPYQINVQEAQFLVNQLQIFYLDREKLRLVMKFNQEPNNFDYNLLLNYTLPKESLPK
;
A
#
# COMPACT_ATOMS: atom_id res chain seq x y z
N MET A 1 6.57 19.13 -4.82
CA MET A 1 5.76 17.92 -4.56
C MET A 1 5.64 17.61 -3.07
N ALA A 2 6.69 17.79 -2.25
CA ALA A 2 6.64 17.53 -0.80
C ALA A 2 5.55 18.31 -0.04
N THR A 3 5.33 19.59 -0.39
CA THR A 3 4.38 20.48 0.30
C THR A 3 2.90 20.16 0.02
N ALA A 4 2.61 19.29 -0.95
CA ALA A 4 1.26 18.96 -1.37
C ALA A 4 0.64 17.78 -0.56
N LEU A 5 1.45 17.05 0.20
CA LEU A 5 1.04 15.83 0.91
C LEU A 5 0.66 16.07 2.38
N GLU A 6 0.78 17.29 2.90
CA GLU A 6 0.51 17.57 4.32
C GLU A 6 -0.98 17.60 4.66
N ASN A 7 -1.85 17.96 3.71
CA ASN A 7 -3.29 18.11 3.95
C ASN A 7 -4.14 16.85 3.66
N THR A 8 -3.52 15.76 3.17
CA THR A 8 -4.24 14.54 2.76
C THR A 8 -4.13 13.39 3.75
N VAL A 9 -3.27 13.51 4.77
CA VAL A 9 -2.97 12.43 5.71
C VAL A 9 -3.87 12.58 6.93
N LYS A 10 -5.00 11.87 6.94
CA LYS A 10 -5.75 11.61 8.17
C LYS A 10 -4.79 11.02 9.21
N ALA A 11 -4.79 11.53 10.44
CA ALA A 11 -3.98 10.96 11.52
C ALA A 11 -4.35 9.48 11.67
N TYR A 12 -3.37 8.60 11.42
CA TYR A 12 -3.58 7.17 11.57
C TYR A 12 -3.55 6.81 13.05
N PRO A 13 -4.43 5.90 13.50
CA PRO A 13 -4.34 5.35 14.85
C PRO A 13 -2.95 4.74 15.06
N ASN A 14 -2.45 4.76 16.29
CA ASN A 14 -1.30 3.97 16.69
C ASN A 14 -1.72 2.51 16.91
N LEU A 15 -0.77 1.58 17.02
CA LEU A 15 -1.12 0.17 17.30
C LEU A 15 -1.88 0.03 18.63
N SER A 16 -1.55 0.85 19.63
CA SER A 16 -2.22 0.90 20.93
C SER A 16 -3.70 1.25 20.87
N ASP A 17 -4.14 1.94 19.81
CA ASP A 17 -5.55 2.29 19.62
C ASP A 17 -6.36 1.10 19.08
N ILE A 18 -5.68 0.06 18.58
CA ILE A 18 -6.28 -1.12 17.96
C ILE A 18 -6.18 -2.34 18.89
N VAL A 19 -5.04 -2.50 19.56
CA VAL A 19 -4.74 -3.65 20.42
C VAL A 19 -4.20 -3.20 21.78
N LYS A 20 -4.32 -4.06 22.79
CA LYS A 20 -3.67 -3.84 24.08
C LYS A 20 -2.19 -4.21 23.97
N LEU A 21 -1.31 -3.21 23.81
CA LEU A 21 0.12 -3.42 23.59
C LEU A 21 0.77 -4.30 24.67
N GLU A 22 0.45 -4.08 25.95
CA GLU A 22 0.97 -4.89 27.06
C GLU A 22 0.69 -6.40 26.88
N LEU A 23 -0.51 -6.75 26.37
CA LEU A 23 -0.85 -8.15 26.11
C LEU A 23 -0.10 -8.70 24.91
N PHE A 24 0.15 -7.88 23.89
CA PHE A 24 0.95 -8.28 22.73
C PHE A 24 2.40 -8.46 23.15
N GLU A 25 2.98 -7.55 23.91
CA GLU A 25 4.34 -7.63 24.45
C GLU A 25 4.55 -8.92 25.26
N ALA A 26 3.56 -9.33 26.07
CA ALA A 26 3.59 -10.59 26.82
C ALA A 26 3.32 -11.85 25.97
N SER A 27 2.85 -11.72 24.73
CA SER A 27 2.48 -12.85 23.86
C SER A 27 3.59 -13.23 22.87
N SER A 28 3.56 -14.44 22.32
CA SER A 28 4.48 -14.82 21.23
C SER A 28 4.13 -14.10 19.91
N PRO A 29 5.07 -13.98 18.95
CA PRO A 29 4.79 -13.38 17.63
C PRO A 29 3.66 -14.11 16.87
N GLU A 30 3.60 -15.43 16.98
CA GLU A 30 2.56 -16.27 16.37
C GLU A 30 1.20 -15.93 16.96
N ARG A 31 1.14 -15.83 18.30
CA ARG A 31 -0.11 -15.49 18.99
C ARG A 31 -0.58 -14.08 18.64
N CYS A 32 0.33 -13.12 18.53
CA CYS A 32 -0.03 -11.76 18.09
C CYS A 32 -0.58 -11.77 16.66
N THR A 33 0.02 -12.57 15.77
CA THR A 33 -0.44 -12.75 14.38
C THR A 33 -1.84 -13.35 14.30
N GLU A 34 -2.12 -14.36 15.11
CA GLU A 34 -3.46 -14.96 15.22
C GLU A 34 -4.50 -13.94 15.67
N ILE A 35 -4.22 -13.21 16.77
CA ILE A 35 -5.15 -12.21 17.32
C ILE A 35 -5.40 -11.11 16.30
N TRP A 36 -4.34 -10.60 15.67
CA TRP A 36 -4.44 -9.57 14.64
C TRP A 36 -5.32 -10.02 13.47
N THR A 37 -5.07 -11.23 12.96
CA THR A 37 -5.81 -11.79 11.83
C THR A 37 -7.27 -11.99 12.21
N GLU A 38 -7.55 -12.63 13.35
CA GLU A 38 -8.91 -12.92 13.82
C GLU A 38 -9.73 -11.65 14.04
N TYR A 39 -9.14 -10.63 14.67
CA TYR A 39 -9.80 -9.34 14.90
C TYR A 39 -10.25 -8.67 13.59
N HIS A 40 -9.44 -8.77 12.53
CA HIS A 40 -9.71 -8.10 11.24
C HIS A 40 -10.55 -8.92 10.26
N LYS A 41 -10.74 -10.23 10.47
CA LYS A 41 -11.52 -11.11 9.56
C LYS A 41 -12.92 -10.59 9.22
N THR A 42 -13.58 -9.92 10.16
CA THR A 42 -14.95 -9.41 10.01
C THR A 42 -15.01 -7.91 9.66
N LYS A 43 -13.85 -7.26 9.53
CA LYS A 43 -13.75 -5.82 9.28
C LYS A 43 -13.61 -5.55 7.78
N TYR A 44 -14.20 -4.45 7.32
CA TYR A 44 -14.03 -3.98 5.95
C TYR A 44 -12.67 -3.28 5.78
N CYS A 45 -11.62 -4.09 5.68
CA CYS A 45 -10.23 -3.64 5.59
C CYS A 45 -9.36 -4.71 4.93
N VAL A 46 -8.13 -4.35 4.58
CA VAL A 46 -7.07 -5.34 4.33
C VAL A 46 -6.14 -5.39 5.53
N ASN A 47 -5.61 -6.57 5.85
CA ASN A 47 -4.67 -6.72 6.94
C ASN A 47 -3.60 -7.77 6.60
N ALA A 48 -2.41 -7.62 7.17
CA ALA A 48 -1.33 -8.60 7.08
C ALA A 48 -0.37 -8.46 8.25
N VAL A 49 0.51 -9.44 8.40
CA VAL A 49 1.69 -9.38 9.27
C VAL A 49 2.91 -9.66 8.42
N ALA A 50 3.86 -8.74 8.41
CA ALA A 50 5.14 -8.90 7.72
C ALA A 50 6.25 -9.16 8.72
N THR A 51 7.31 -9.84 8.28
CA THR A 51 8.54 -9.94 9.08
C THR A 51 9.30 -8.63 9.02
N LYS A 52 10.13 -8.37 10.04
CA LYS A 52 11.05 -7.22 10.09
C LYS A 52 11.88 -7.10 8.82
N VAL A 53 12.46 -8.20 8.35
CA VAL A 53 13.34 -8.22 7.17
C VAL A 53 12.60 -7.76 5.92
N VAL A 54 11.41 -8.31 5.67
CA VAL A 54 10.60 -7.95 4.49
C VAL A 54 10.18 -6.49 4.56
N TYR A 55 9.72 -6.02 5.72
CA TYR A 55 9.28 -4.64 5.87
C TYR A 55 10.43 -3.64 5.76
N GLN A 56 11.60 -3.92 6.34
CA GLN A 56 12.77 -3.05 6.22
C GLN A 56 13.22 -2.88 4.77
N GLN A 57 13.20 -3.97 3.98
CA GLN A 57 13.50 -3.90 2.54
C GLN A 57 12.48 -3.04 1.80
N LEU A 58 11.18 -3.28 2.03
CA LEU A 58 10.11 -2.51 1.41
C LEU A 58 10.21 -1.02 1.77
N ARG A 59 10.39 -0.72 3.07
CA ARG A 59 10.50 0.65 3.59
C ARG A 59 11.67 1.40 2.98
N ALA A 60 12.87 0.80 2.92
CA ALA A 60 14.03 1.46 2.35
C ALA A 60 13.80 1.86 0.89
N LEU A 61 13.09 1.02 0.12
CA LEU A 61 12.74 1.33 -1.27
C LEU A 61 11.64 2.38 -1.37
N LEU A 62 10.62 2.34 -0.50
CA LEU A 62 9.56 3.37 -0.45
C LEU A 62 10.10 4.74 -0.03
N GLU A 63 11.13 4.80 0.82
CA GLU A 63 11.79 6.07 1.20
C GLU A 63 12.54 6.69 0.01
N ILE A 64 13.16 5.87 -0.84
CA ILE A 64 13.90 6.32 -2.03
C ILE A 64 12.95 6.62 -3.20
N PHE A 65 11.91 5.80 -3.35
CA PHE A 65 10.94 5.85 -4.45
C PHE A 65 9.52 5.99 -3.88
N PRO A 66 9.13 7.18 -3.37
CA PRO A 66 7.90 7.33 -2.59
C PRO A 66 6.62 7.39 -3.43
N VAL A 67 6.73 7.47 -4.76
CA VAL A 67 5.57 7.61 -5.65
C VAL A 67 5.55 6.51 -6.69
N PHE A 68 4.40 5.90 -6.93
CA PHE A 68 4.23 4.98 -8.05
C PHE A 68 2.81 5.05 -8.63
N VAL A 69 2.53 4.21 -9.62
CA VAL A 69 1.20 4.07 -10.21
C VAL A 69 0.88 2.60 -10.45
N LEU A 70 -0.34 2.19 -10.09
CA LEU A 70 -0.80 0.81 -10.23
C LEU A 70 -2.16 0.77 -10.96
N PRO A 71 -2.34 -0.11 -11.96
CA PRO A 71 -3.61 -0.27 -12.64
C PRO A 71 -4.51 -1.28 -11.92
N ILE A 72 -5.83 -1.05 -11.96
CA ILE A 72 -6.87 -2.04 -11.69
C ILE A 72 -7.68 -2.20 -12.98
N LEU A 73 -7.95 -3.45 -13.38
CA LEU A 73 -8.88 -3.72 -14.47
C LEU A 73 -10.32 -3.50 -14.00
N LYS A 74 -11.05 -2.64 -14.69
CA LYS A 74 -12.46 -2.32 -14.46
C LYS A 74 -13.30 -2.64 -15.70
N GLN A 75 -14.62 -2.53 -15.57
CA GLN A 75 -15.50 -2.58 -16.73
C GLN A 75 -15.21 -1.37 -17.64
N GLY A 76 -14.74 -1.62 -18.86
CA GLY A 76 -14.46 -0.57 -19.86
C GLY A 76 -13.01 -0.09 -19.92
N GLY A 77 -12.09 -0.65 -19.13
CA GLY A 77 -10.66 -0.32 -19.23
C GLY A 77 -9.90 -0.46 -17.91
N SER A 78 -8.69 0.07 -17.89
CA SER A 78 -7.86 0.11 -16.68
C SER A 78 -8.02 1.46 -15.98
N GLU A 79 -8.29 1.44 -14.68
CA GLU A 79 -8.22 2.60 -13.81
C GLU A 79 -6.87 2.61 -13.09
N PHE A 80 -6.20 3.76 -13.01
CA PHE A 80 -4.89 3.88 -12.37
C PHE A 80 -5.00 4.55 -11.00
N PHE A 81 -4.22 4.05 -10.03
CA PHE A 81 -4.08 4.60 -8.69
C PHE A 81 -2.65 5.08 -8.51
N ALA A 82 -2.48 6.36 -8.16
CA ALA A 82 -1.21 6.90 -7.72
C ALA A 82 -0.97 6.52 -6.25
N THR A 83 0.25 6.08 -5.94
CA THR A 83 0.64 5.73 -4.57
C THR A 83 1.58 6.79 -4.01
N PHE A 84 1.43 7.08 -2.72
CA PHE A 84 2.29 8.03 -2.00
C PHE A 84 2.68 7.43 -0.66
N TYR A 85 3.98 7.24 -0.43
CA TYR A 85 4.52 6.82 0.85
C TYR A 85 4.91 8.01 1.72
N LYS A 86 4.52 7.97 3.00
CA LYS A 86 4.95 8.90 4.05
C LYS A 86 4.73 8.27 5.42
N ASP A 87 5.73 8.34 6.31
CA ASP A 87 5.62 7.97 7.73
C ASP A 87 4.95 6.59 7.97
N ASN A 88 5.47 5.55 7.33
CA ASN A 88 4.94 4.16 7.36
C ASN A 88 3.54 3.96 6.75
N ALA A 89 2.91 5.03 6.24
CA ALA A 89 1.65 4.99 5.53
C ALA A 89 1.83 5.04 4.01
N ILE A 90 0.94 4.38 3.28
CA ILE A 90 0.88 4.39 1.82
C ILE A 90 -0.55 4.71 1.39
N SER A 91 -0.74 5.90 0.82
CA SER A 91 -2.02 6.34 0.27
C SER A 91 -2.15 5.94 -1.19
N PHE A 92 -3.32 5.43 -1.57
CA PHE A 92 -3.71 5.09 -2.93
C PHE A 92 -4.83 6.02 -3.36
N ILE A 93 -4.57 6.86 -4.35
CA ILE A 93 -5.49 7.89 -4.84
C ILE A 93 -5.77 7.62 -6.31
N ARG A 94 -7.05 7.64 -6.72
CA ARG A 94 -7.41 7.54 -8.14
C ARG A 94 -6.68 8.62 -8.94
N LEU A 95 -5.97 8.22 -10.00
CA LEU A 95 -5.10 9.12 -10.75
C LEU A 95 -5.88 10.26 -11.42
N GLU A 96 -7.10 10.00 -11.88
CA GLU A 96 -7.98 11.04 -12.44
C GLU A 96 -8.39 12.09 -11.40
N GLU A 97 -8.69 11.64 -10.18
CA GLU A 97 -9.03 12.51 -9.07
C GLU A 97 -7.83 13.34 -8.63
N TRP A 98 -6.66 12.71 -8.49
CA TRP A 98 -5.41 13.41 -8.21
C TRP A 98 -5.09 14.48 -9.27
N LYS A 99 -5.33 14.19 -10.55
CA LYS A 99 -5.14 15.17 -11.63
C LYS A 99 -6.05 16.39 -11.49
N LYS A 100 -7.31 16.19 -11.08
CA LYS A 100 -8.33 17.24 -10.95
C LYS A 100 -8.23 18.03 -9.64
N LEU A 101 -8.08 17.33 -8.52
CA LEU A 101 -8.22 17.88 -7.16
C LEU A 101 -6.89 18.07 -6.43
N LYS A 102 -5.80 17.45 -6.90
CA LYS A 102 -4.47 17.50 -6.26
C LYS A 102 -4.58 17.19 -4.78
N THR A 103 -4.17 18.11 -3.91
CA THR A 103 -4.16 17.98 -2.45
C THR A 103 -5.55 17.84 -1.82
N ASN A 104 -6.61 18.05 -2.58
CA ASN A 104 -7.99 17.86 -2.12
C ASN A 104 -8.56 16.48 -2.53
N ALA A 105 -7.79 15.65 -3.25
CA ALA A 105 -8.20 14.29 -3.59
C ALA A 105 -8.20 13.41 -2.34
N THR A 106 -9.19 12.53 -2.21
CA THR A 106 -9.26 11.58 -1.10
C THR A 106 -8.57 10.27 -1.44
N SER A 107 -8.07 9.56 -0.42
CA SER A 107 -7.49 8.23 -0.62
C SER A 107 -8.58 7.17 -0.72
N ALA A 108 -8.55 6.37 -1.78
CA ALA A 108 -9.40 5.20 -1.93
C ALA A 108 -8.99 4.08 -0.97
N LEU A 109 -7.70 4.02 -0.65
CA LEU A 109 -7.10 3.12 0.33
C LEU A 109 -5.93 3.81 0.99
N THR A 110 -5.78 3.64 2.31
CA THR A 110 -4.51 3.92 2.96
C THR A 110 -4.06 2.76 3.82
N VAL A 111 -2.82 2.33 3.61
CA VAL A 111 -2.18 1.24 4.33
C VAL A 111 -1.19 1.80 5.34
N MET A 112 -1.39 1.48 6.62
CA MET A 112 -0.45 1.78 7.71
C MET A 112 0.32 0.53 8.12
N HIS A 113 1.62 0.70 8.37
CA HIS A 113 2.49 -0.32 8.95
C HIS A 113 2.90 0.05 10.37
N TYR A 114 2.55 -0.81 11.32
CA TYR A 114 2.82 -0.66 12.76
C TYR A 114 4.13 -1.35 13.11
N THR A 115 5.11 -0.57 13.54
CA THR A 115 6.51 -1.00 13.76
C THR A 115 6.88 -1.14 15.24
N GLU A 116 5.93 -0.90 16.14
CA GLU A 116 6.11 -0.87 17.59
C GLU A 116 6.70 -2.19 18.14
N LEU A 117 6.35 -3.33 17.54
CA LEU A 117 6.88 -4.66 17.92
C LEU A 117 7.94 -5.20 16.97
N MET A 118 8.43 -4.39 16.03
CA MET A 118 9.40 -4.83 15.02
C MET A 118 10.73 -5.23 15.65
N GLU A 119 11.22 -4.49 16.64
CA GLU A 119 12.51 -4.78 17.28
C GLU A 119 12.42 -5.90 18.31
N SER A 120 11.33 -5.97 19.08
CA SER A 120 11.16 -6.95 20.16
C SER A 120 10.63 -8.31 19.69
N LYS A 121 9.91 -8.35 18.55
CA LYS A 121 9.23 -9.56 18.05
C LYS A 121 9.45 -9.85 16.57
N GLU A 122 10.22 -9.03 15.87
CA GLU A 122 10.53 -9.20 14.45
C GLU A 122 9.30 -9.23 13.53
N ILE A 123 8.19 -8.64 13.97
CA ILE A 123 6.92 -8.55 13.21
C ILE A 123 6.44 -7.11 13.07
N VAL A 124 5.80 -6.83 11.94
CA VAL A 124 5.19 -5.55 11.59
C VAL A 124 3.76 -5.82 11.18
N PHE A 125 2.80 -5.17 11.84
CA PHE A 125 1.39 -5.30 11.46
C PHE A 125 1.06 -4.32 10.34
N MET A 126 0.18 -4.73 9.43
CA MET A 126 -0.30 -3.90 8.34
C MET A 126 -1.82 -3.84 8.39
N ARG A 127 -2.40 -2.63 8.31
CA ARG A 127 -3.85 -2.41 8.18
C ARG A 127 -4.12 -1.40 7.07
N GLY A 128 -5.03 -1.75 6.15
CA GLY A 128 -5.52 -0.85 5.11
C GLY A 128 -6.94 -0.38 5.38
N GLU A 129 -7.13 0.93 5.55
CA GLU A 129 -8.44 1.57 5.60
C GLU A 129 -8.94 1.83 4.18
N ILE A 130 -10.15 1.35 3.87
CA ILE A 130 -10.73 1.41 2.52
C ILE A 130 -11.86 2.44 2.51
N ASP A 131 -11.90 3.29 1.50
CA ASP A 131 -13.10 4.05 1.15
C ASP A 131 -14.04 3.17 0.32
N PRO A 132 -15.16 2.68 0.91
CA PRO A 132 -16.06 1.73 0.25
C PRO A 132 -16.81 2.34 -0.94
N TYR A 133 -16.81 3.67 -1.10
CA TYR A 133 -17.39 4.34 -2.25
C TYR A 133 -16.44 4.35 -3.47
N GLN A 134 -15.15 4.07 -3.25
CA GLN A 134 -14.13 4.11 -4.29
C GLN A 134 -13.68 2.72 -4.73
N ILE A 135 -13.40 1.81 -3.80
CA ILE A 135 -12.94 0.46 -4.13
C ILE A 135 -13.49 -0.57 -3.14
N ASN A 136 -13.48 -1.84 -3.57
CA ASN A 136 -13.83 -2.96 -2.69
C ASN A 136 -12.59 -3.62 -2.04
N VAL A 137 -12.83 -4.57 -1.12
CA VAL A 137 -11.76 -5.29 -0.39
C VAL A 137 -10.84 -6.08 -1.33
N GLN A 138 -11.37 -6.70 -2.39
CA GLN A 138 -10.57 -7.46 -3.34
C GLN A 138 -9.63 -6.56 -4.14
N GLU A 139 -10.12 -5.40 -4.58
CA GLU A 139 -9.35 -4.37 -5.27
C GLU A 139 -8.27 -3.77 -4.35
N ALA A 140 -8.62 -3.49 -3.09
CA ALA A 140 -7.65 -3.05 -2.10
C ALA A 140 -6.54 -4.08 -1.88
N GLN A 141 -6.89 -5.35 -1.69
CA GLN A 141 -5.91 -6.43 -1.51
C GLN A 141 -5.01 -6.58 -2.73
N PHE A 142 -5.59 -6.48 -3.93
CA PHE A 142 -4.85 -6.49 -5.18
C PHE A 142 -3.83 -5.36 -5.25
N LEU A 143 -4.23 -4.11 -4.96
CA LEU A 143 -3.33 -2.96 -4.94
C LEU A 143 -2.15 -3.14 -3.97
N VAL A 144 -2.42 -3.62 -2.76
CA VAL A 144 -1.37 -3.87 -1.76
C VAL A 144 -0.40 -4.95 -2.23
N ASN A 145 -0.91 -6.05 -2.78
CA ASN A 145 -0.07 -7.13 -3.29
C ASN A 145 0.79 -6.65 -4.46
N GLN A 146 0.20 -5.89 -5.40
CA GLN A 146 0.94 -5.34 -6.54
C GLN A 146 2.04 -4.40 -6.07
N LEU A 147 1.76 -3.50 -5.11
CA LEU A 147 2.78 -2.64 -4.55
C LEU A 147 3.97 -3.44 -4.00
N GLN A 148 3.71 -4.44 -3.16
CA GLN A 148 4.77 -5.29 -2.61
C GLN A 148 5.54 -6.02 -3.70
N ILE A 149 4.87 -6.57 -4.70
CA ILE A 149 5.49 -7.23 -5.86
C ILE A 149 6.41 -6.26 -6.60
N PHE A 150 5.94 -5.06 -6.94
CA PHE A 150 6.74 -4.09 -7.70
C PHE A 150 7.98 -3.62 -6.94
N TYR A 151 7.88 -3.47 -5.62
CA TYR A 151 9.02 -3.01 -4.82
C TYR A 151 9.99 -4.15 -4.48
N LEU A 152 9.50 -5.37 -4.23
CA LEU A 152 10.35 -6.48 -3.75
C LEU A 152 10.85 -7.41 -4.86
N ASP A 153 10.29 -7.36 -6.07
CA ASP A 153 10.78 -8.08 -7.24
C ASP A 153 11.83 -7.26 -8.00
N ARG A 154 13.02 -7.83 -8.20
CA ARG A 154 14.15 -7.14 -8.83
C ARG A 154 13.87 -6.64 -10.25
N GLU A 155 13.08 -7.36 -11.04
CA GLU A 155 12.78 -6.97 -12.42
C GLU A 155 11.76 -5.84 -12.44
N LYS A 156 10.70 -5.95 -11.63
CA LYS A 156 9.61 -4.96 -11.56
C LYS A 156 10.02 -3.68 -10.83
N LEU A 157 10.96 -3.77 -9.88
CA LEU A 157 11.51 -2.60 -9.20
C LEU A 157 12.12 -1.60 -10.20
N ARG A 158 12.68 -2.07 -11.31
CA ARG A 158 13.20 -1.19 -12.37
C ARG A 158 12.13 -0.23 -12.91
N LEU A 159 10.87 -0.67 -12.94
CA LEU A 159 9.76 0.17 -13.40
C LEU A 159 9.41 1.24 -12.35
N VAL A 160 9.45 0.90 -11.07
CA VAL A 160 9.31 1.85 -9.96
C VAL A 160 10.43 2.90 -9.99
N MET A 161 11.67 2.45 -10.17
CA MET A 161 12.84 3.33 -10.29
C MET A 161 12.68 4.31 -11.45
N LYS A 162 12.34 3.80 -12.65
CA LYS A 162 12.08 4.63 -13.84
C LYS A 162 10.97 5.65 -13.60
N PHE A 163 9.88 5.27 -12.94
CA PHE A 163 8.80 6.20 -12.65
C PHE A 163 9.27 7.40 -11.81
N ASN A 164 10.12 7.16 -10.81
CA ASN A 164 10.59 8.20 -9.88
C ASN A 164 11.76 9.02 -10.45
N GLN A 165 12.63 8.42 -11.26
CA GLN A 165 13.88 9.04 -11.72
C GLN A 165 13.83 9.52 -13.18
N GLU A 166 13.08 8.83 -14.03
CA GLU A 166 12.98 9.09 -15.46
C GLU A 166 11.51 9.01 -15.95
N PRO A 167 10.59 9.82 -15.39
CA PRO A 167 9.14 9.68 -15.64
C PRO A 167 8.76 9.80 -17.12
N ASN A 168 9.54 10.55 -17.93
CA ASN A 168 9.31 10.68 -19.38
C ASN A 168 9.60 9.38 -20.15
N ASN A 169 10.40 8.48 -19.58
CA ASN A 169 10.78 7.19 -20.16
C ASN A 169 9.99 6.02 -19.54
N PHE A 170 8.91 6.32 -18.81
CA PHE A 170 8.09 5.32 -18.15
C PHE A 170 7.22 4.55 -19.15
N ASP A 171 7.25 3.21 -19.06
CA ASP A 171 6.50 2.34 -19.96
C ASP A 171 5.20 1.84 -19.30
N TYR A 172 4.09 2.50 -19.62
CA TYR A 172 2.76 2.11 -19.15
C TYR A 172 2.28 0.76 -19.72
N ASN A 173 2.72 0.39 -20.93
CA ASN A 173 2.33 -0.89 -21.51
C ASN A 173 3.02 -2.04 -20.77
N LEU A 174 4.30 -1.87 -20.43
CA LEU A 174 5.02 -2.84 -19.61
C LEU A 174 4.42 -2.97 -18.21
N LEU A 175 3.99 -1.87 -17.58
CA LEU A 175 3.24 -1.91 -16.32
C LEU A 175 1.99 -2.78 -16.45
N LEU A 176 1.15 -2.51 -17.45
CA LEU A 176 -0.08 -3.27 -17.68
C LEU A 176 0.20 -4.76 -17.95
N ASN A 177 1.26 -5.07 -18.72
CA ASN A 177 1.69 -6.45 -18.99
C ASN A 177 2.12 -7.22 -17.73
N TYR A 178 2.72 -6.54 -16.75
CA TYR A 178 3.10 -7.16 -15.48
C TYR A 178 1.94 -7.35 -14.52
N THR A 179 0.91 -6.50 -14.61
CA THR A 179 -0.14 -6.42 -13.59
C THR A 179 -1.43 -7.13 -14.00
N LEU A 180 -1.78 -7.12 -15.28
CA LEU A 180 -3.07 -7.59 -15.78
C LEU A 180 -2.95 -8.86 -16.62
N PRO A 181 -3.97 -9.74 -16.62
CA PRO A 181 -3.99 -10.92 -17.49
C PRO A 181 -3.81 -10.53 -18.96
N LYS A 182 -3.01 -11.28 -19.73
CA LYS A 182 -2.73 -10.99 -21.15
C LYS A 182 -3.99 -10.87 -22.02
N GLU A 183 -5.05 -11.58 -21.66
CA GLU A 183 -6.34 -11.60 -22.36
C GLU A 183 -7.16 -10.31 -22.16
N SER A 184 -6.79 -9.48 -21.19
CA SER A 184 -7.50 -8.25 -20.81
C SER A 184 -6.91 -6.95 -21.38
N LEU A 185 -5.82 -7.06 -22.14
CA LEU A 185 -5.14 -5.90 -22.73
C LEU A 185 -5.71 -5.60 -24.13
N PRO A 186 -5.89 -4.31 -24.49
CA PRO A 186 -6.29 -3.95 -25.85
C PRO A 186 -5.25 -4.47 -26.85
N LYS A 187 -5.74 -5.11 -27.93
CA LYS A 187 -4.92 -5.61 -29.04
C LYS A 187 -4.28 -4.47 -29.84
#